data_AF-A0A935QZF0-F1
#
_entry.id   AF-A0A935QZF0-F1
#
_cell.length_a   1.000
_cell.length_b   1.000
_cell.length_c   1.000
_cell.angle_alpha   90.00
_cell.angle_beta   90.00
_cell.angle_gamma   90.00
#
_symmetry.space_group_name_H-M   'P 1'
#
loop_
_entity.id
_entity.type
_entity.pdbx_description
1 polymer ?
#
loop_
_entity_poly.entity_id
_entity_poly.type
_entity_poly.pdbx_seq_one_letter_code
_entity_poly.pdbx_strand_id
1 'polypeptide(L)'
;MPTTPSLSPVFSDYVRAKPKLERYVQAKFPRLCRGHVEDAVSAVGLALVMNPTTFQMLHNLKDPSRLLGLFKRVAWRAARATVRRRAYSAERAFEHEDDVHLGLDAAQPLTLALRRDLEKIVREAATETSPPQTERLAAAVMDQLYGGGTDGEVAERHGVRREYVNRARQQVTRHFVSPPPSGSRPVTSALA
;
A
#
# COMPACT_ATOMS: atom_id res chain seq x y z
N MET A 1 1.96 41.35 27.35
CA MET A 1 1.95 40.64 26.05
C MET A 1 2.83 39.42 26.16
N PRO A 2 2.35 38.19 25.89
CA PRO A 2 3.21 37.01 25.90
C PRO A 2 4.15 37.11 24.68
N THR A 3 5.43 37.32 24.94
CA THR A 3 6.49 37.26 23.92
C THR A 3 6.50 35.87 23.30
N THR A 4 6.23 35.79 22.00
CA THR A 4 6.35 34.56 21.22
C THR A 4 7.79 34.05 21.36
N PRO A 5 8.03 32.87 21.94
CA PRO A 5 9.39 32.37 22.12
C PRO A 5 10.04 32.17 20.73
N SER A 6 11.17 32.83 20.50
CA SER A 6 11.96 32.67 19.28
C SER A 6 12.49 31.24 19.20
N LEU A 7 11.93 30.46 18.27
CA LEU A 7 12.27 29.06 18.00
C LEU A 7 13.62 28.86 17.29
N SER A 8 14.24 29.93 16.76
CA SER A 8 15.46 29.90 15.95
C SER A 8 16.63 29.05 16.52
N PRO A 9 17.02 29.19 17.80
CA PRO A 9 18.15 28.43 18.34
C PRO A 9 17.83 26.95 18.54
N VAL A 10 16.63 26.63 19.04
CA VAL A 10 16.20 25.24 19.27
C VAL A 10 16.02 24.48 17.95
N PHE A 11 15.50 25.16 16.93
CA PHE A 11 15.37 24.59 15.59
C PHE A 11 16.74 24.27 14.99
N SER A 12 17.73 25.14 15.18
CA SER A 12 19.12 24.90 14.76
C SER A 12 19.71 23.66 15.43
N ASP A 13 19.46 23.46 16.72
CA ASP A 13 19.88 22.25 17.44
C ASP A 13 19.18 20.98 16.94
N TYR A 14 17.90 21.07 16.61
CA TYR A 14 17.17 19.97 15.98
C TYR A 14 17.79 19.59 14.62
N VAL A 15 18.08 20.56 13.75
CA VAL A 15 18.70 20.30 12.44
C VAL A 15 20.06 19.61 12.61
N ARG A 16 20.88 20.05 13.58
CA ARG A 16 22.16 19.40 13.91
C ARG A 16 21.98 18.00 14.50
N ALA A 17 20.91 17.77 15.25
CA ALA A 17 20.62 16.47 15.87
C ALA A 17 20.00 15.46 14.88
N LYS A 18 19.42 15.92 13.76
CA LYS A 18 18.67 15.09 12.81
C LYS A 18 19.39 13.79 12.40
N PRO A 19 20.67 13.79 11.96
CA PRO A 19 21.36 12.55 11.58
C PRO A 19 21.55 11.57 12.75
N LYS A 20 21.75 12.10 13.97
CA LYS A 20 21.87 11.28 15.19
C LYS A 20 20.52 10.67 15.58
N LEU A 21 19.43 11.40 15.35
CA LEU A 21 18.07 10.92 15.60
C LEU A 21 17.68 9.83 14.60
N GLU A 22 18.00 9.99 13.31
CA GLU A 22 17.75 8.97 12.29
C GLU A 22 18.48 7.66 12.63
N ARG A 23 19.78 7.73 12.95
CA ARG A 23 20.56 6.55 13.41
C ARG A 23 19.95 5.92 14.66
N TYR A 24 19.52 6.74 15.62
CA TYR A 24 18.89 6.26 16.85
C TYR A 24 17.57 5.53 16.58
N VAL A 25 16.70 6.08 15.73
CA VAL A 25 15.42 5.46 15.37
C VAL A 25 15.67 4.17 14.58
N GLN A 26 16.55 4.18 13.57
CA GLN A 26 16.89 2.99 12.80
C GLN A 26 17.44 1.87 13.70
N ALA A 27 18.30 2.19 14.67
CA ALA A 27 18.84 1.21 15.62
C ALA A 27 17.76 0.62 16.55
N LYS A 28 16.74 1.39 16.92
CA LYS A 28 15.63 0.92 17.77
C LYS A 28 14.52 0.22 16.98
N PHE A 29 14.41 0.49 15.69
CA PHE A 29 13.41 -0.12 14.81
C PHE A 29 14.07 -0.57 13.48
N PRO A 30 14.81 -1.69 13.48
CA PRO A 30 15.61 -2.10 12.33
C PRO A 30 14.82 -2.39 11.06
N ARG A 31 13.54 -2.74 11.18
CA ARG A 31 12.63 -3.08 10.07
C ARG A 31 11.88 -1.87 9.49
N LEU A 32 12.02 -0.68 10.07
CA LEU A 32 11.42 0.53 9.52
C LEU A 32 12.20 0.95 8.26
N CYS A 33 11.47 1.24 7.18
CA CYS A 33 12.09 1.77 5.96
C CYS A 33 12.54 3.21 6.17
N ARG A 34 13.51 3.65 5.36
CA ARG A 34 14.14 4.96 5.48
C ARG A 34 13.15 6.13 5.54
N GLY A 35 12.14 6.15 4.65
CA GLY A 35 11.15 7.22 4.65
C GLY A 35 10.39 7.34 5.96
N HIS A 36 10.05 6.22 6.61
CA HIS A 36 9.34 6.24 7.89
C HIS A 36 10.24 6.64 9.07
N VAL A 37 11.54 6.42 8.95
CA VAL A 37 12.53 6.97 9.89
C VAL A 37 12.60 8.49 9.74
N GLU A 38 12.66 8.99 8.51
CA GLU A 38 12.64 10.42 8.21
C GLU A 38 11.35 11.10 8.72
N ASP A 39 10.20 10.45 8.55
CA ASP A 39 8.91 10.93 9.09
C ASP A 39 8.90 10.99 10.62
N ALA A 40 9.40 9.93 11.28
CA ALA A 40 9.47 9.87 12.74
C ALA A 40 10.38 10.97 13.32
N VAL A 41 11.49 11.29 12.64
CA VAL A 41 12.37 12.38 13.03
C VAL A 41 11.74 13.74 12.74
N SER A 42 11.04 13.89 11.60
CA SER A 42 10.32 15.11 11.23
C SER A 42 9.19 15.46 12.20
N ALA A 43 8.61 14.46 12.87
CA ALA A 43 7.64 14.67 13.96
C ALA A 43 8.21 15.47 15.14
N VAL A 44 9.54 15.48 15.33
CA VAL A 44 10.20 16.35 16.31
C VAL A 44 10.11 17.82 15.90
N GLY A 45 10.32 18.11 14.62
CA GLY A 45 10.13 19.45 14.06
C GLY A 45 8.69 19.94 14.20
N LEU A 46 7.71 19.07 13.95
CA LEU A 46 6.30 19.39 14.18
C LEU A 46 6.01 19.65 15.67
N ALA A 47 6.53 18.81 16.57
CA ALA A 47 6.34 18.97 18.00
C ALA A 47 6.97 20.28 18.53
N LEU A 48 8.09 20.71 17.95
CA LEU A 48 8.73 21.99 18.24
C LEU A 48 7.82 23.17 17.91
N VAL A 49 7.14 23.13 16.76
CA VAL A 49 6.20 24.17 16.34
C VAL A 49 4.94 24.16 17.20
N MET A 50 4.42 22.98 17.53
CA MET A 50 3.18 22.84 18.31
C MET A 50 3.35 23.17 19.80
N ASN A 51 4.51 22.90 20.38
CA ASN A 51 4.76 23.08 21.81
C ASN A 51 6.10 23.80 22.07
N PRO A 52 6.27 25.04 21.56
CA PRO A 52 7.56 25.72 21.54
C PRO A 52 8.12 26.00 22.94
N THR A 53 7.24 26.30 23.90
CA THR A 53 7.60 26.65 25.28
C THR A 53 8.36 25.53 25.99
N THR A 54 7.95 24.27 25.83
CA THR A 54 8.61 23.12 26.48
C THR A 54 10.06 22.95 26.00
N PHE A 55 10.30 23.10 24.71
CA PHE A 55 11.65 22.97 24.17
C PHE A 55 12.51 24.19 24.49
N GLN A 56 11.93 25.40 24.46
CA GLN A 56 12.63 26.62 24.87
C GLN A 56 13.08 26.54 26.34
N MET A 57 12.20 26.07 27.23
CA MET A 57 12.53 25.87 28.65
C MET A 57 13.71 24.92 28.83
N LEU A 58 13.69 23.76 28.16
CA LEU A 58 14.79 22.79 28.23
C LEU A 58 16.09 23.32 27.63
N HIS A 59 16.01 24.07 26.53
CA HIS A 59 17.16 24.73 25.93
C HIS A 59 17.76 25.77 26.89
N ASN A 60 16.92 26.54 27.58
CA ASN A 60 17.36 27.57 28.54
C ASN A 60 18.03 26.98 29.80
N LEU A 61 17.77 25.71 30.13
CA LEU A 61 18.50 24.99 31.20
C LEU A 61 19.96 24.70 30.82
N LYS A 62 20.37 24.97 29.56
CA LYS A 62 21.73 24.75 29.03
C LYS A 62 22.24 23.30 29.19
N ASP A 63 21.32 22.34 29.33
CA ASP A 63 21.63 20.91 29.38
C ASP A 63 21.28 20.25 28.04
N PRO A 64 22.26 20.08 27.12
CA PRO A 64 22.01 19.52 25.79
C PRO A 64 21.55 18.07 25.84
N SER A 65 21.83 17.34 26.93
CA SER A 65 21.45 15.93 27.08
C SER A 65 19.94 15.77 27.25
N ARG A 66 19.30 16.69 28.00
CA ARG A 66 17.85 16.70 28.22
C ARG A 66 17.08 17.07 26.97
N LEU A 67 17.54 18.08 26.23
CA LEU A 67 16.94 18.49 24.97
C LEU A 67 17.00 17.35 23.93
N LEU A 68 18.18 16.74 23.77
CA LEU A 68 18.35 15.57 22.90
C LEU A 68 17.51 14.38 23.38
N GLY A 69 17.38 14.18 24.70
CA GLY A 69 16.53 13.17 25.29
C GLY A 69 15.05 13.36 24.92
N LEU A 70 14.56 14.61 24.91
CA LEU A 70 13.21 14.93 24.45
C LEU A 70 13.05 14.66 22.95
N PHE A 71 14.00 15.08 22.12
CA PHE A 71 13.98 14.77 20.68
C PHE A 71 13.88 13.26 20.42
N LYS A 72 14.73 12.47 21.08
CA LYS A 72 14.70 11.00 20.99
C LYS A 72 13.35 10.43 21.41
N ARG A 73 12.76 10.95 22.49
CA ARG A 73 11.46 10.47 23.01
C ARG A 73 10.33 10.75 22.03
N VAL A 74 10.28 11.94 21.43
CA VAL A 74 9.28 12.29 20.41
C VAL A 74 9.44 11.41 19.18
N ALA A 75 10.66 11.32 18.63
CA ALA A 75 10.94 10.49 17.46
C ALA A 75 10.62 9.00 17.70
N TRP A 76 10.97 8.47 18.88
CA TRP A 76 10.65 7.10 19.25
C TRP A 76 9.15 6.84 19.36
N ARG A 77 8.38 7.77 19.94
CA ARG A 77 6.92 7.66 20.04
C ARG A 77 6.28 7.68 18.66
N ALA A 78 6.74 8.54 17.77
CA ALA A 78 6.28 8.59 16.39
C ALA A 78 6.57 7.28 15.65
N ALA A 79 7.82 6.79 15.70
CA ALA A 79 8.20 5.51 15.10
C ALA A 79 7.39 4.33 15.67
N ARG A 80 7.20 4.27 16.99
CA ARG A 80 6.38 3.23 17.64
C ARG A 80 4.92 3.30 17.20
N ALA A 81 4.35 4.49 17.06
CA ALA A 81 2.99 4.67 16.58
C ALA A 81 2.85 4.17 15.14
N THR A 82 3.83 4.45 14.28
CA THR A 82 3.88 3.94 12.91
C THR A 82 3.96 2.41 12.85
N VAL A 83 4.81 1.79 13.67
CA VAL A 83 4.88 0.32 13.76
C VAL A 83 3.56 -0.28 14.26
N ARG A 84 2.95 0.31 15.30
CA ARG A 84 1.65 -0.15 15.82
C ARG A 84 0.54 -0.02 14.80
N ARG A 85 0.46 1.11 14.09
CA ARG A 85 -0.53 1.33 13.03
C ARG A 85 -0.34 0.36 11.89
N ARG A 86 0.90 0.02 11.53
CA ARG A 86 1.18 -0.99 10.50
C ARG A 86 0.83 -2.40 10.96
N ALA A 87 1.11 -2.77 12.21
CA ALA A 87 0.67 -4.06 12.74
C ALA A 87 -0.86 -4.16 12.72
N TYR A 88 -1.54 -3.12 13.22
CA TYR A 88 -3.00 -3.05 13.20
C TYR A 88 -3.59 -2.96 11.78
N SER A 89 -2.92 -2.25 10.86
CA SER A 89 -3.34 -2.15 9.45
C SER A 89 -3.02 -3.42 8.67
N ALA A 90 -2.04 -4.22 9.07
CA ALA A 90 -1.79 -5.53 8.48
C ALA A 90 -2.81 -6.55 8.99
N GLU A 91 -3.12 -6.53 10.29
CA GLU A 91 -4.24 -7.28 10.89
C GLU A 91 -5.56 -6.90 10.20
N ARG A 92 -5.84 -5.59 10.07
CA ARG A 92 -7.02 -5.10 9.36
C ARG A 92 -6.99 -5.29 7.85
N ALA A 93 -5.84 -5.28 7.18
CA ALA A 93 -5.78 -5.55 5.75
C ALA A 93 -6.10 -7.01 5.47
N PHE A 94 -5.74 -7.92 6.39
CA PHE A 94 -6.16 -9.31 6.35
C PHE A 94 -7.68 -9.44 6.60
N GLU A 95 -8.24 -8.68 7.55
CA GLU A 95 -9.69 -8.61 7.78
C GLU A 95 -10.45 -7.87 6.66
N HIS A 96 -9.83 -6.92 5.96
CA HIS A 96 -10.42 -6.17 4.85
C HIS A 96 -10.22 -6.85 3.50
N GLU A 97 -9.34 -7.83 3.33
CA GLU A 97 -9.44 -8.72 2.16
C GLU A 97 -10.78 -9.48 2.19
N ASP A 98 -11.28 -9.84 3.38
CA ASP A 98 -12.61 -10.41 3.56
C ASP A 98 -13.74 -9.35 3.37
N ASP A 99 -13.58 -8.12 3.87
CA ASP A 99 -14.59 -7.06 3.76
C ASP A 99 -14.61 -6.26 2.42
N VAL A 100 -13.50 -6.22 1.66
CA VAL A 100 -13.43 -5.53 0.35
C VAL A 100 -14.34 -6.21 -0.69
N HIS A 101 -14.79 -7.42 -0.42
CA HIS A 101 -15.86 -8.06 -1.18
C HIS A 101 -17.27 -7.48 -0.93
N LEU A 102 -17.48 -6.64 0.09
CA LEU A 102 -18.83 -6.32 0.56
C LEU A 102 -19.25 -4.83 0.63
N GLY A 103 -18.42 -3.82 0.36
CA GLY A 103 -18.97 -2.45 0.36
C GLY A 103 -18.07 -1.29 -0.09
N LEU A 104 -18.23 -0.84 -1.34
CA LEU A 104 -17.89 0.53 -1.79
C LEU A 104 -18.81 1.00 -2.93
N ASP A 105 -19.94 1.62 -2.60
CA ASP A 105 -20.98 2.09 -3.55
C ASP A 105 -20.52 3.20 -4.52
N ALA A 106 -19.43 3.92 -4.25
CA ALA A 106 -18.94 4.98 -5.14
C ALA A 106 -17.87 4.53 -6.15
N ALA A 107 -17.17 3.41 -5.90
CA ALA A 107 -16.20 2.83 -6.83
C ALA A 107 -16.83 1.73 -7.73
N GLN A 108 -18.07 1.34 -7.45
CA GLN A 108 -18.77 0.25 -8.13
C GLN A 108 -18.82 0.39 -9.65
N PRO A 109 -19.14 1.53 -10.29
CA PRO A 109 -19.33 1.53 -11.75
C PRO A 109 -18.05 1.19 -12.51
N LEU A 110 -16.91 1.76 -12.11
CA LEU A 110 -15.62 1.50 -12.74
C LEU A 110 -15.10 0.10 -12.39
N THR A 111 -15.22 -0.31 -11.13
CA THR A 111 -14.79 -1.65 -10.68
C THR A 111 -15.65 -2.76 -11.30
N LEU A 112 -16.96 -2.55 -11.44
CA LEU A 112 -17.88 -3.45 -12.14
C LEU A 112 -17.61 -3.46 -13.64
N ALA A 113 -17.31 -2.32 -14.26
CA ALA A 113 -16.92 -2.26 -15.67
C ALA A 113 -15.61 -3.03 -15.92
N LEU A 114 -14.57 -2.77 -15.12
CA LEU A 114 -13.29 -3.48 -15.19
C LEU A 114 -13.45 -4.98 -14.94
N ARG A 115 -14.31 -5.37 -13.99
CA ARG A 115 -14.61 -6.78 -13.72
C ARG A 115 -15.33 -7.44 -14.90
N ARG A 116 -16.32 -6.79 -15.50
CA ARG A 116 -17.03 -7.30 -16.68
C ARG A 116 -16.10 -7.43 -17.88
N ASP A 117 -15.21 -6.46 -18.08
CA ASP A 117 -14.21 -6.50 -19.15
C ASP A 117 -13.22 -7.65 -18.93
N LEU A 118 -12.75 -7.83 -17.70
CA LEU A 118 -11.89 -8.96 -17.34
C LEU A 118 -12.58 -10.31 -17.55
N GLU A 119 -13.82 -10.46 -17.07
CA GLU A 119 -14.63 -11.67 -17.26
C GLU A 119 -14.82 -12.00 -18.74
N LYS A 120 -15.03 -10.97 -19.58
CA LYS A 120 -15.14 -11.11 -21.03
C LYS A 120 -13.84 -11.61 -21.65
N ILE A 121 -12.71 -10.97 -21.35
CA ILE A 121 -11.39 -11.35 -21.86
C ILE A 121 -11.04 -12.79 -21.45
N VAL A 122 -11.32 -13.16 -20.20
CA VAL A 122 -11.07 -14.51 -19.69
C VAL A 122 -11.96 -15.54 -20.41
N ARG A 123 -13.24 -15.24 -20.63
CA ARG A 123 -14.13 -16.13 -21.38
C ARG A 123 -13.70 -16.29 -22.84
N GLU A 124 -13.23 -15.22 -23.49
CA GLU A 124 -12.69 -15.28 -24.85
C GLU A 124 -11.45 -16.19 -24.90
N ALA A 125 -10.48 -15.99 -24.01
CA ALA A 125 -9.29 -16.84 -23.90
C ALA A 125 -9.63 -18.31 -23.58
N ALA A 126 -10.61 -18.54 -22.72
CA ALA A 126 -11.10 -19.88 -22.39
C ALA A 126 -11.77 -20.56 -23.59
N THR A 127 -12.57 -19.80 -24.37
CA THR A 127 -13.23 -20.29 -25.58
C THR A 127 -12.20 -20.69 -26.64
N GLU A 128 -11.17 -19.87 -26.84
CA GLU A 128 -10.10 -20.15 -27.80
C GLU A 128 -9.24 -21.36 -27.36
N THR A 129 -8.98 -21.50 -26.06
CA THR A 129 -8.13 -22.57 -25.53
C THR A 129 -8.87 -23.90 -25.45
N SER A 130 -10.13 -23.89 -25.00
CA SER A 130 -10.95 -25.08 -24.85
C SER A 130 -12.45 -24.77 -24.94
N PRO A 131 -13.01 -24.72 -26.18
CA PRO A 131 -14.44 -24.52 -26.40
C PRO A 131 -15.36 -25.43 -25.55
N PRO A 132 -15.11 -26.75 -25.39
CA PRO A 132 -16.03 -27.63 -24.65
C PRO A 132 -15.98 -27.41 -23.14
N GLN A 133 -14.97 -26.71 -22.61
CA GLN A 133 -14.79 -26.47 -21.17
C GLN A 133 -14.76 -24.99 -20.81
N THR A 134 -15.23 -24.12 -21.70
CA THR A 134 -15.15 -22.66 -21.59
C THR A 134 -15.52 -22.15 -20.19
N GLU A 135 -16.68 -22.55 -19.66
CA GLU A 135 -17.13 -22.07 -18.34
C GLU A 135 -16.24 -22.55 -17.19
N ARG A 136 -15.78 -23.81 -17.21
CA ARG A 136 -14.89 -24.36 -16.17
C ARG A 136 -13.50 -23.74 -16.24
N LEU A 137 -12.99 -23.54 -17.45
CA LEU A 137 -11.68 -22.94 -17.67
C LEU A 137 -11.69 -21.44 -17.33
N ALA A 138 -12.76 -20.72 -17.66
CA ALA A 138 -12.92 -19.33 -17.28
C ALA A 138 -13.00 -19.17 -15.75
N ALA A 139 -13.76 -20.04 -15.07
CA ALA A 139 -13.81 -20.08 -13.60
C ALA A 139 -12.43 -20.37 -12.99
N ALA A 140 -11.68 -21.34 -13.54
CA ALA A 140 -10.33 -21.65 -13.11
C ALA A 140 -9.37 -20.46 -13.29
N VAL A 141 -9.41 -19.77 -14.43
CA VAL A 141 -8.52 -18.62 -14.66
C VAL A 141 -8.88 -17.46 -13.73
N MET A 142 -10.17 -17.19 -13.49
CA MET A 142 -10.60 -16.17 -12.53
C MET A 142 -10.16 -16.51 -11.10
N ASP A 143 -10.35 -17.75 -10.67
CA ASP A 143 -9.91 -18.23 -9.35
C ASP A 143 -8.38 -18.09 -9.18
N GLN A 144 -7.61 -18.36 -10.23
CA GLN A 144 -6.16 -18.13 -10.21
C GLN A 144 -5.80 -16.65 -10.07
N LEU A 145 -6.49 -15.76 -10.79
CA LEU A 145 -6.23 -14.32 -10.77
C LEU A 145 -6.60 -13.65 -9.43
N TYR A 146 -7.67 -14.10 -8.78
CA TYR A 146 -8.12 -13.54 -7.50
C TYR A 146 -7.54 -14.26 -6.28
N GLY A 147 -7.44 -15.59 -6.32
CA GLY A 147 -7.05 -16.42 -5.18
C GLY A 147 -5.55 -16.68 -5.04
N GLY A 148 -4.73 -16.32 -6.04
CA GLY A 148 -3.26 -16.41 -5.96
C GLY A 148 -2.68 -17.83 -5.90
N GLY A 149 -3.48 -18.86 -6.17
CA GLY A 149 -3.04 -20.27 -6.20
C GLY A 149 -2.19 -20.62 -7.42
N THR A 150 -1.54 -21.79 -7.38
CA THR A 150 -0.77 -22.28 -8.54
C THR A 150 -1.71 -22.80 -9.64
N ASP A 151 -1.27 -22.73 -10.91
CA ASP A 151 -2.05 -23.24 -12.06
C ASP A 151 -2.49 -24.71 -11.87
N GLY A 152 -1.72 -25.52 -11.12
CA GLY A 152 -2.04 -26.92 -10.85
C GLY A 152 -3.19 -27.08 -9.85
N GLU A 153 -3.13 -26.40 -8.71
CA GLU A 153 -4.16 -26.45 -7.67
C GLU A 153 -5.52 -25.96 -8.17
N VAL A 154 -5.50 -24.89 -8.97
CA VAL A 154 -6.72 -24.32 -9.54
C VAL A 154 -7.28 -25.21 -10.66
N ALA A 155 -6.41 -25.80 -11.49
CA ALA A 155 -6.86 -26.74 -12.51
C ALA A 155 -7.54 -27.98 -11.92
N GLU A 156 -6.99 -28.52 -10.83
CA GLU A 156 -7.56 -29.65 -10.11
C GLU A 156 -8.93 -29.31 -9.52
N ARG A 157 -9.05 -28.16 -8.84
CA ARG A 157 -10.30 -27.70 -8.22
C ARG A 157 -11.46 -27.55 -9.22
N HIS A 158 -11.16 -27.12 -10.43
CA HIS A 158 -12.17 -26.86 -11.48
C HIS A 158 -12.28 -28.00 -12.51
N GLY A 159 -11.52 -29.09 -12.34
CA GLY A 159 -11.57 -30.26 -13.20
C GLY A 159 -11.12 -29.98 -14.65
N VAL A 160 -10.11 -29.12 -14.81
CA VAL A 160 -9.52 -28.76 -16.12
C VAL A 160 -8.03 -29.16 -16.15
N ARG A 161 -7.44 -29.17 -17.35
CA ARG A 161 -6.00 -29.44 -17.48
C ARG A 161 -5.18 -28.20 -17.11
N ARG A 162 -4.09 -28.39 -16.35
CA ARG A 162 -3.16 -27.33 -15.97
C ARG A 162 -2.63 -26.55 -17.18
N GLU A 163 -2.35 -27.23 -18.29
CA GLU A 163 -1.85 -26.60 -19.51
C GLU A 163 -2.85 -25.60 -20.10
N TYR A 164 -4.16 -25.87 -19.95
CA TYR A 164 -5.20 -24.97 -20.46
C TYR A 164 -5.32 -23.71 -19.60
N VAL A 165 -5.22 -23.84 -18.27
CA VAL A 165 -5.18 -22.69 -17.35
C VAL A 165 -3.99 -21.79 -17.67
N ASN A 166 -2.79 -22.37 -17.83
CA ASN A 166 -1.59 -21.60 -18.16
C ASN A 166 -1.71 -20.90 -19.53
N ARG A 167 -2.19 -21.59 -20.57
CA ARG A 167 -2.38 -20.98 -21.91
C ARG A 167 -3.39 -19.84 -21.90
N ALA A 168 -4.55 -20.06 -21.30
CA ALA A 168 -5.59 -19.03 -21.19
C ALA A 168 -5.08 -17.83 -20.36
N ARG A 169 -4.38 -18.06 -19.25
CA ARG A 169 -3.76 -17.00 -18.44
C ARG A 169 -2.73 -16.20 -19.22
N GLN A 170 -1.88 -16.86 -20.02
CA GLN A 170 -0.92 -16.17 -20.89
C GLN A 170 -1.62 -15.31 -21.95
N GLN A 171 -2.73 -15.78 -22.55
CA GLN A 171 -3.52 -14.98 -23.48
C GLN A 171 -4.11 -13.75 -22.79
N VAL A 172 -4.74 -13.92 -21.62
CA VAL A 172 -5.27 -12.81 -20.80
C VAL A 172 -4.16 -11.81 -20.47
N THR A 173 -2.98 -12.28 -20.06
CA THR A 173 -1.84 -11.41 -19.74
C THR A 173 -1.35 -10.62 -20.96
N ARG A 174 -1.32 -11.24 -22.15
CA ARG A 174 -0.96 -10.57 -23.40
C ARG A 174 -1.92 -9.44 -23.74
N HIS A 175 -3.23 -9.61 -23.50
CA HIS A 175 -4.21 -8.54 -23.71
C HIS A 175 -3.92 -7.28 -22.87
N PHE A 176 -3.29 -7.42 -21.69
CA PHE A 176 -2.94 -6.28 -20.83
C PHE A 176 -1.54 -5.71 -21.07
N VAL A 177 -0.55 -6.55 -21.44
CA VAL A 177 0.85 -6.13 -21.64
C VAL A 177 1.11 -5.58 -23.04
N SER A 178 0.40 -6.09 -24.04
CA SER A 178 0.46 -5.62 -25.42
C SER A 178 -0.98 -5.39 -25.89
N PRO A 179 -1.53 -4.17 -25.79
CA PRO A 179 -2.84 -3.92 -26.36
C PRO A 179 -2.82 -4.32 -27.84
N PRO A 180 -3.86 -4.98 -28.35
CA PRO A 180 -3.89 -5.40 -29.74
C PRO A 180 -3.63 -4.19 -30.65
N PRO A 181 -2.93 -4.36 -31.79
CA PRO A 181 -2.73 -3.29 -32.74
C PRO A 181 -4.10 -2.70 -33.09
N SER A 182 -4.18 -1.37 -33.08
CA SER A 182 -5.35 -0.55 -33.36
C SER A 182 -6.01 -0.97 -34.69
N GLY A 183 -6.92 -1.95 -34.61
CA GLY A 183 -7.51 -2.58 -35.79
C GLY A 183 -8.70 -3.49 -35.49
N SER A 184 -8.93 -3.92 -34.25
CA SER A 184 -10.21 -4.50 -33.85
C SER A 184 -11.22 -3.38 -33.59
N ARG A 185 -12.31 -3.41 -34.36
CA ARG A 185 -13.37 -2.40 -34.39
C ARG A 185 -13.86 -2.04 -32.98
N PRO A 186 -14.18 -0.76 -32.71
CA PRO A 186 -14.88 -0.40 -31.49
C PRO A 186 -16.20 -1.15 -31.45
N VAL A 187 -16.44 -1.89 -30.36
CA VAL A 187 -17.80 -2.30 -30.00
C VAL A 187 -18.51 -1.02 -29.57
N THR A 188 -19.10 -0.34 -30.54
CA THR A 188 -20.16 0.63 -30.31
C THR A 188 -21.29 -0.08 -29.57
N SER A 189 -21.29 -0.01 -28.24
CA SER A 189 -22.52 -0.12 -27.48
C SER A 189 -23.12 1.28 -27.48
N ALA A 190 -24.04 1.49 -28.42
CA ALA A 190 -24.93 2.63 -28.42
C ALA A 190 -25.76 2.59 -27.12
N LEU A 191 -25.69 3.67 -26.36
CA LEU A 191 -26.74 4.08 -25.44
C LEU A 191 -28.01 4.36 -26.27
N ALA A 192 -28.97 3.45 -26.20
CA ALA A 192 -30.40 3.66 -26.43
C ALA A 192 -31.16 2.64 -25.59
#